data_AF-A0A962UXR0-F1
#
_entry.id   AF-A0A962UXR0-F1
#
_cell.length_a   1.000
_cell.length_b   1.000
_cell.length_c   1.000
_cell.angle_alpha   90.00
_cell.angle_beta   90.00
_cell.angle_gamma   90.00
#
_symmetry.space_group_name_H-M   'P 1'
#
loop_
_entity.id
_entity.type
_entity.pdbx_description
1 polymer ?
#
loop_
_entity_poly.entity_id
_entity_poly.type
_entity_poly.pdbx_seq_one_letter_code
_entity_poly.pdbx_strand_id
1 'polypeptide(L)'
;MKLQSKIIAVIVPLIAAPMLLIGWLGYIQLHTISSERALHQMELVLQQLEQRVQTTLQTSYANLDLFANSPLLKKYLLTTDEQSRYQLLQPALLQLFASYQNAYPDYYEIRLLAADGYEEIRLTLENIPNKIDDESHSAFFRALQQESGEFYTDFLRNPDNDSVSLLVAKKLYI
;
A
#
# COMPACT_ATOMS: atom_id res chain seq x y z
N MET A 1 -58.15 -10.01 51.39
CA MET A 1 -56.91 -10.06 50.57
C MET A 1 -57.12 -10.23 49.06
N LYS A 2 -58.36 -10.41 48.54
CA LYS A 2 -58.61 -10.62 47.08
C LYS A 2 -58.69 -9.32 46.24
N LEU A 3 -58.81 -8.14 46.86
CA LEU A 3 -58.98 -6.86 46.16
C LEU A 3 -57.62 -6.23 45.75
N GLN A 4 -56.63 -6.25 46.65
CA GLN A 4 -55.28 -5.75 46.40
C GLN A 4 -54.59 -6.51 45.26
N SER A 5 -54.73 -7.85 45.23
CA SER A 5 -54.20 -8.68 44.14
C SER A 5 -54.86 -8.38 42.79
N LYS A 6 -56.18 -8.12 42.74
CA LYS A 6 -56.87 -7.71 41.51
C LYS A 6 -56.44 -6.33 41.02
N ILE A 7 -56.22 -5.38 41.94
CA ILE A 7 -55.75 -4.03 41.61
C ILE A 7 -54.31 -4.07 41.07
N ILE A 8 -53.41 -4.81 41.73
CA ILE A 8 -52.02 -4.99 41.27
C ILE A 8 -51.99 -5.68 39.90
N ALA A 9 -52.83 -6.70 39.68
CA ALA A 9 -52.92 -7.41 38.42
C ALA A 9 -53.37 -6.54 37.23
N VAL A 10 -54.01 -5.39 37.47
CA VAL A 10 -54.40 -4.44 36.42
C VAL A 10 -53.38 -3.30 36.29
N ILE A 11 -52.92 -2.74 37.41
CA ILE A 11 -52.00 -1.59 37.40
C ILE A 11 -50.61 -1.97 36.87
N VAL A 12 -50.09 -3.14 37.23
CA VAL A 12 -48.76 -3.60 36.79
C VAL A 12 -48.68 -3.70 35.27
N PRO A 13 -49.57 -4.43 34.55
CA PRO A 13 -49.50 -4.46 33.09
C PRO A 13 -49.82 -3.10 32.46
N LEU A 14 -50.66 -2.27 33.09
CA LEU A 14 -50.96 -0.93 32.59
C LEU A 14 -49.73 0.00 32.57
N ILE A 15 -48.79 -0.18 33.51
CA ILE A 15 -47.52 0.58 33.57
C ILE A 15 -46.41 -0.14 32.79
N ALA A 16 -46.31 -1.46 32.92
CA ALA A 16 -45.26 -2.26 32.30
C ALA A 16 -45.41 -2.31 30.77
N ALA A 17 -46.63 -2.38 30.23
CA ALA A 17 -46.88 -2.42 28.79
C ALA A 17 -46.34 -1.18 28.04
N PRO A 18 -46.67 0.08 28.43
CA PRO A 18 -46.12 1.25 27.77
C PRO A 18 -44.60 1.37 27.95
N MET A 19 -44.04 0.96 29.09
CA MET A 19 -42.58 0.92 29.27
C MET A 19 -41.90 -0.08 28.33
N LEU A 20 -42.47 -1.28 28.16
CA LEU A 20 -41.96 -2.29 27.22
C LEU A 20 -42.07 -1.81 25.77
N LEU A 21 -43.16 -1.12 25.42
CA LEU A 21 -43.31 -0.53 24.08
C LEU A 21 -42.24 0.53 23.79
N ILE A 22 -41.96 1.42 24.75
CA ILE A 22 -40.90 2.43 24.61
C ILE A 22 -39.53 1.75 24.50
N GLY A 23 -39.24 0.75 25.34
CA GLY A 23 -37.99 0.00 25.29
C GLY A 23 -37.81 -0.73 23.96
N TRP A 24 -38.88 -1.32 23.42
CA TRP A 24 -38.88 -1.99 22.12
C TRP A 24 -38.62 -1.03 20.96
N LEU A 25 -39.33 0.10 20.92
CA LEU A 25 -39.11 1.14 19.90
C LEU A 25 -37.70 1.72 19.99
N GLY A 26 -37.22 1.98 21.21
CA GLY A 26 -35.84 2.41 21.47
C GLY A 26 -34.81 1.39 20.98
N TYR A 27 -35.07 0.10 21.20
CA TYR A 27 -34.20 -0.98 20.74
C TYR A 27 -34.11 -1.02 19.20
N ILE A 28 -35.24 -0.96 18.49
CA ILE A 28 -35.27 -0.95 17.02
C ILE A 28 -34.52 0.28 16.48
N GLN A 29 -34.77 1.45 17.05
CA GLN A 29 -34.12 2.69 16.63
C GLN A 29 -32.60 2.64 16.85
N LEU A 30 -32.18 2.15 18.03
CA LEU A 30 -30.76 2.07 18.39
C LEU A 30 -30.03 1.06 17.51
N HIS A 31 -30.64 -0.08 17.20
CA HIS A 31 -30.08 -1.06 16.27
C HIS A 31 -29.87 -0.47 14.87
N THR A 32 -30.88 0.22 14.34
CA THR A 32 -30.82 0.85 13.01
C THR A 32 -29.71 1.90 12.95
N ILE A 33 -29.67 2.80 13.93
CA ILE A 33 -28.63 3.83 14.04
C ILE A 33 -27.24 3.21 14.18
N SER A 34 -27.09 2.13 14.95
CA SER A 34 -25.79 1.46 15.12
C SER A 34 -25.30 0.85 13.81
N SER A 35 -26.19 0.24 13.04
CA SER A 35 -25.85 -0.33 11.73
C SER A 35 -25.46 0.77 10.73
N GLU A 36 -26.24 1.85 10.65
CA GLU A 36 -25.94 2.98 9.76
C GLU A 36 -24.61 3.65 10.12
N ARG A 37 -24.34 3.84 11.42
CA ARG A 37 -23.06 4.38 11.89
C ARG A 37 -21.88 3.48 11.51
N ALA A 38 -22.02 2.17 11.67
CA ALA A 38 -20.96 1.22 11.31
C ALA A 38 -20.66 1.26 9.80
N LEU A 39 -21.70 1.33 8.97
CA LEU A 39 -21.56 1.46 7.51
C LEU A 39 -20.89 2.78 7.13
N HIS A 40 -21.32 3.89 7.71
CA HIS A 40 -20.74 5.20 7.43
C HIS A 40 -19.27 5.29 7.89
N GLN A 41 -18.93 4.71 9.05
CA GLN A 41 -17.54 4.63 9.51
C GLN A 41 -16.68 3.80 8.54
N MET A 42 -17.21 2.69 8.04
CA MET A 42 -16.51 1.88 7.04
C MET A 42 -16.26 2.67 5.75
N GLU A 43 -17.26 3.41 5.27
CA GLU A 43 -17.12 4.29 4.10
C GLU A 43 -16.02 5.34 4.31
N LEU A 44 -16.00 6.01 5.45
CA LEU A 44 -14.96 7.00 5.77
C LEU A 44 -13.55 6.39 5.80
N VAL A 45 -13.41 5.18 6.37
CA VAL A 45 -12.13 4.47 6.39
C VAL A 45 -11.68 4.10 4.97
N LEU A 46 -12.60 3.65 4.12
CA LEU A 46 -12.29 3.32 2.72
C LEU A 46 -11.89 4.57 1.91
N GLN A 47 -12.58 5.69 2.10
CA GLN A 47 -12.22 6.96 1.46
C GLN A 47 -10.83 7.44 1.92
N GLN A 48 -10.53 7.32 3.21
CA GLN A 48 -9.22 7.66 3.74
C GLN A 48 -8.12 6.74 3.19
N LEU A 49 -8.40 5.44 3.06
CA LEU A 49 -7.49 4.46 2.48
C LEU A 49 -7.21 4.81 1.02
N GLU A 50 -8.25 5.08 0.22
CA GLU A 50 -8.13 5.49 -1.18
C GLU A 50 -7.24 6.72 -1.32
N GLN A 51 -7.51 7.78 -0.55
CA GLN A 51 -6.73 9.01 -0.58
C GLN A 51 -5.26 8.75 -0.20
N ARG A 52 -5.01 7.89 0.79
CA ARG A 52 -3.66 7.52 1.22
C ARG A 52 -2.93 6.77 0.11
N VAL A 53 -3.54 5.77 -0.51
CA VAL A 53 -2.95 5.01 -1.63
C VAL A 53 -2.63 5.93 -2.79
N GLN A 54 -3.55 6.82 -3.17
CA GLN A 54 -3.33 7.80 -4.23
C GLN A 54 -2.16 8.73 -3.92
N THR A 55 -2.06 9.22 -2.68
CA THR A 55 -0.97 10.11 -2.25
C THR A 55 0.38 9.38 -2.25
N THR A 56 0.42 8.14 -1.78
CA THR A 56 1.61 7.29 -1.82
C THR A 56 2.05 7.06 -3.27
N LEU A 57 1.13 6.70 -4.17
CA LEU A 57 1.45 6.50 -5.59
C LEU A 57 1.98 7.76 -6.26
N GLN A 58 1.33 8.91 -6.06
CA GLN A 58 1.78 10.18 -6.62
C GLN A 58 3.19 10.55 -6.13
N THR A 59 3.47 10.31 -4.85
CA THR A 59 4.81 10.53 -4.29
C THR A 59 5.83 9.56 -4.87
N SER A 60 5.47 8.29 -5.03
CA SER A 60 6.33 7.29 -5.67
C SER A 60 6.62 7.59 -7.13
N TYR A 61 5.64 8.06 -7.90
CA TYR A 61 5.85 8.50 -9.29
C TYR A 61 6.80 9.70 -9.36
N ALA A 62 6.58 10.72 -8.53
CA ALA A 62 7.44 11.91 -8.50
C ALA A 62 8.88 11.55 -8.09
N ASN A 63 9.05 10.71 -7.08
CA ASN A 63 10.38 10.26 -6.64
C ASN A 63 11.06 9.40 -7.71
N LEU A 64 10.35 8.45 -8.31
CA LEU A 64 10.90 7.60 -9.36
C LEU A 64 11.28 8.42 -10.61
N ASP A 65 10.52 9.45 -10.95
CA ASP A 65 10.88 10.36 -12.04
C ASP A 65 12.14 11.18 -11.74
N LEU A 66 12.28 11.64 -10.49
CA LEU A 66 13.50 12.30 -10.02
C LEU A 66 14.71 11.36 -10.11
N PHE A 67 14.54 10.09 -9.73
CA PHE A 67 15.60 9.09 -9.77
C PHE A 67 15.99 8.76 -11.22
N ALA A 68 15.00 8.52 -12.07
CA ALA A 68 15.16 8.25 -13.50
C ALA A 68 15.90 9.39 -14.23
N ASN A 69 15.70 10.63 -13.77
CA ASN A 69 16.35 11.80 -14.35
C ASN A 69 17.68 12.20 -13.71
N SER A 70 18.17 11.45 -12.73
CA SER A 70 19.46 11.70 -12.09
C SER A 70 20.62 11.70 -13.11
N PRO A 71 21.45 12.76 -13.15
CA PRO A 71 22.63 12.80 -14.01
C PRO A 71 23.60 11.63 -13.77
N LEU A 72 23.68 11.14 -12.52
CA LEU A 72 24.54 10.02 -12.17
C LEU A 72 24.02 8.70 -12.76
N LEU A 73 22.70 8.47 -12.72
CA LEU A 73 22.08 7.31 -13.35
C LEU A 73 22.27 7.35 -14.87
N LYS A 74 22.00 8.49 -15.51
CA LYS A 74 22.23 8.66 -16.96
C LYS A 74 23.69 8.39 -17.34
N LYS A 75 24.64 8.91 -16.56
CA LYS A 75 26.07 8.64 -16.76
C LYS A 75 26.40 7.16 -16.60
N TYR A 76 25.84 6.49 -15.59
CA TYR A 76 26.02 5.06 -15.37
C TYR A 76 25.55 4.24 -16.58
N LEU A 77 24.34 4.52 -17.07
CA LEU A 77 23.74 3.82 -18.20
C LEU A 77 24.46 4.06 -19.54
N LEU A 78 25.02 5.24 -19.75
CA LEU A 78 25.74 5.61 -20.97
C LEU A 78 27.23 5.20 -20.98
N THR A 79 27.78 4.77 -19.84
CA THR A 79 29.20 4.39 -19.74
C THR A 79 29.38 2.94 -20.20
N THR A 80 30.04 2.75 -21.34
CA THR A 80 30.33 1.42 -21.90
C THR A 80 31.56 0.76 -21.27
N ASP A 81 32.44 1.53 -20.64
CA ASP A 81 33.60 0.98 -19.93
C ASP A 81 33.16 0.35 -18.61
N GLU A 82 33.10 -0.98 -18.58
CA GLU A 82 32.64 -1.75 -17.41
C GLU A 82 33.44 -1.43 -16.16
N GLN A 83 34.75 -1.23 -16.29
CA GLN A 83 35.60 -0.95 -15.14
C GLN A 83 35.18 0.37 -14.48
N SER A 84 35.05 1.45 -15.24
CA SER A 84 34.55 2.74 -14.73
C SER A 84 33.12 2.64 -14.23
N ARG A 85 32.26 1.90 -14.94
CA ARG A 85 30.85 1.72 -14.57
C ARG A 85 30.71 1.05 -13.20
N TYR A 86 31.35 -0.09 -12.99
CA TYR A 86 31.22 -0.87 -11.76
C TYR A 86 32.12 -0.38 -10.62
N GLN A 87 33.35 0.05 -10.89
CA GLN A 87 34.28 0.44 -9.81
C GLN A 87 34.08 1.88 -9.32
N LEU A 88 33.60 2.78 -10.18
CA LEU A 88 33.49 4.21 -9.85
C LEU A 88 32.03 4.66 -9.73
N LEU A 89 31.19 4.33 -10.71
CA LEU A 89 29.83 4.87 -10.77
C LEU A 89 28.84 4.07 -9.91
N GLN A 90 28.95 2.73 -9.87
CA GLN A 90 28.05 1.89 -9.06
C GLN A 90 28.09 2.26 -7.57
N PRO A 91 29.25 2.44 -6.91
CA PRO A 91 29.29 2.82 -5.50
C PRO A 91 28.66 4.19 -5.24
N ALA A 92 28.89 5.15 -6.13
CA ALA A 92 28.27 6.48 -6.03
C ALA A 92 26.75 6.41 -6.22
N LEU A 93 26.26 5.56 -7.12
CA LEU A 93 24.84 5.37 -7.38
C LEU A 93 24.14 4.65 -6.22
N LEU A 94 24.80 3.65 -5.61
CA LEU A 94 24.33 3.00 -4.38
C LEU A 94 24.22 4.01 -3.22
N GLN A 95 25.21 4.90 -3.05
CA GLN A 95 25.13 5.97 -2.04
C GLN A 95 23.98 6.94 -2.32
N LEU A 96 23.73 7.26 -3.60
CA LEU A 96 22.59 8.09 -3.98
C LEU A 96 21.26 7.40 -3.62
N PHE A 97 21.10 6.13 -3.96
CA PHE A 97 19.90 5.35 -3.62
C PHE A 97 19.74 5.19 -2.10
N ALA A 98 20.83 5.02 -1.35
CA ALA A 98 20.78 4.99 0.11
C ALA A 98 20.31 6.33 0.69
N SER A 99 20.73 7.46 0.11
CA SER A 99 20.23 8.78 0.52
C SER A 99 18.72 8.91 0.29
N TYR A 100 18.19 8.31 -0.77
CA TYR A 100 16.76 8.29 -1.06
C TYR A 100 15.98 7.39 -0.10
N GLN A 101 16.48 6.19 0.20
CA GLN A 101 15.87 5.31 1.21
C GLN A 101 15.88 5.94 2.60
N ASN A 102 16.95 6.66 2.98
CA ASN A 102 17.00 7.39 4.24
C ASN A 102 15.97 8.51 4.31
N ALA A 103 15.70 9.19 3.19
CA ALA A 103 14.68 10.23 3.10
C ALA A 103 13.25 9.68 3.03
N TYR A 104 13.09 8.47 2.45
CA TYR A 104 11.81 7.78 2.27
C TYR A 104 11.91 6.32 2.72
N PRO A 105 11.85 6.05 4.04
CA PRO A 105 12.05 4.70 4.59
C PRO A 105 11.00 3.67 4.16
N ASP A 106 9.85 4.12 3.64
CA ASP A 106 8.82 3.25 3.08
C ASP A 106 9.33 2.47 1.84
N TYR A 107 10.39 2.96 1.18
CA TYR A 107 11.08 2.24 0.11
C TYR A 107 12.07 1.25 0.70
N TYR A 108 11.59 0.07 1.05
CA TYR A 108 12.44 -1.00 1.57
C TYR A 108 13.41 -1.58 0.53
N GLU A 109 13.14 -1.39 -0.76
CA GLU A 109 13.94 -1.91 -1.87
C GLU A 109 13.93 -0.94 -3.07
N ILE A 110 15.11 -0.66 -3.63
CA ILE A 110 15.31 0.08 -4.88
C ILE A 110 16.16 -0.76 -5.82
N ARG A 111 15.70 -0.92 -7.07
CA ARG A 111 16.35 -1.76 -8.07
C ARG A 111 16.54 -1.04 -9.41
N LEU A 112 17.62 -1.41 -10.09
CA LEU A 112 17.85 -1.10 -11.51
C LEU A 112 17.94 -2.43 -12.25
N LEU A 113 17.01 -2.64 -13.18
CA LEU A 113 16.97 -3.82 -14.04
C LEU A 113 17.51 -3.47 -15.43
N ALA A 114 18.33 -4.35 -15.97
CA ALA A 114 18.74 -4.31 -17.36
C ALA A 114 17.56 -4.68 -18.29
N ALA A 115 17.71 -4.36 -19.58
CA ALA A 115 16.68 -4.62 -20.58
C ALA A 115 16.38 -6.12 -20.80
N ASP A 116 17.32 -6.99 -20.43
CA ASP A 116 17.18 -8.44 -20.47
C ASP A 116 16.49 -9.02 -19.21
N GLY A 117 16.34 -8.22 -18.15
CA GLY A 117 15.70 -8.61 -16.89
C GLY A 117 16.66 -8.88 -15.74
N TYR A 118 17.98 -8.81 -15.94
CA TYR A 118 18.95 -8.98 -14.86
C TYR A 118 19.00 -7.75 -13.94
N GLU A 119 19.15 -7.99 -12.65
CA GLU A 119 19.40 -6.95 -11.65
C GLU A 119 20.83 -6.40 -11.74
N GLU A 120 21.00 -5.16 -12.20
CA GLU A 120 22.32 -4.49 -12.19
C GLU A 120 22.64 -3.88 -10.82
N ILE A 121 21.62 -3.34 -10.16
CA ILE A 121 21.75 -2.69 -8.85
C ILE A 121 20.54 -3.05 -8.02
N ARG A 122 20.80 -3.47 -6.79
CA ARG A 122 19.78 -3.70 -5.77
C ARG A 122 20.25 -3.09 -4.45
N LEU A 123 19.38 -2.33 -3.82
CA LEU A 123 19.60 -1.77 -2.49
C LEU A 123 18.38 -2.06 -1.63
N THR A 124 18.60 -2.69 -0.48
CA THR A 124 17.55 -3.01 0.50
C THR A 124 17.88 -2.37 1.85
N LEU A 125 16.85 -1.90 2.57
CA LEU A 125 17.01 -1.37 3.93
C LEU A 125 17.30 -2.49 4.94
N GLU A 126 16.64 -3.63 4.77
CA GLU A 126 16.84 -4.83 5.58
C GLU A 126 17.75 -5.82 4.85
N ASN A 127 18.28 -6.79 5.59
CA ASN A 127 19.05 -7.90 5.01
C ASN A 127 18.10 -8.92 4.37
N ILE A 128 17.52 -8.55 3.23
CA ILE A 128 16.60 -9.37 2.45
C ILE A 128 17.45 -10.20 1.47
N PRO A 129 17.35 -11.55 1.50
CA PRO A 129 18.07 -12.39 0.55
C PRO A 129 17.67 -12.03 -0.89
N ASN A 130 18.57 -12.19 -1.85
CA ASN A 130 18.22 -12.13 -3.26
C ASN A 130 18.06 -13.57 -3.77
N LYS A 131 16.83 -14.06 -3.91
CA LYS A 131 16.60 -15.43 -4.38
C LYS A 131 16.66 -15.53 -5.90
N ILE A 132 16.35 -14.45 -6.60
CA ILE A 132 16.23 -14.40 -8.05
C ILE A 132 16.80 -13.07 -8.54
N ASP A 133 17.95 -13.13 -9.19
CA ASP A 133 18.62 -11.99 -9.84
C ASP A 133 18.19 -11.80 -11.30
N ASP A 134 17.67 -12.85 -11.94
CA ASP A 134 17.08 -12.83 -13.29
C ASP A 134 15.55 -12.71 -13.22
N GLU A 135 15.05 -11.49 -13.39
CA GLU A 135 13.62 -11.19 -13.33
C GLU A 135 12.94 -11.31 -14.71
N SER A 136 13.64 -11.77 -15.76
CA SER A 136 13.11 -11.85 -17.14
C SER A 136 11.86 -12.72 -17.25
N HIS A 137 11.74 -13.73 -16.39
CA HIS A 137 10.59 -14.64 -16.32
C HIS A 137 9.52 -14.23 -15.32
N SER A 138 9.77 -13.20 -14.51
CA SER A 138 8.80 -12.70 -13.55
C SER A 138 7.54 -12.17 -14.26
N ALA A 139 6.40 -12.23 -13.57
CA ALA A 139 5.16 -11.69 -14.10
C ALA A 139 5.22 -10.17 -14.25
N PHE A 140 5.81 -9.48 -13.25
CA PHE A 140 5.89 -8.03 -13.24
C PHE A 140 6.81 -7.50 -14.34
N PHE A 141 7.95 -8.15 -14.62
CA PHE A 141 8.86 -7.68 -15.67
C PHE A 141 8.22 -7.81 -17.05
N ARG A 142 7.54 -8.93 -17.32
CA ARG A 142 6.80 -9.11 -18.57
C ARG A 142 5.66 -8.09 -18.74
N ALA A 143 4.95 -7.80 -17.65
CA ALA A 143 3.91 -6.77 -17.67
C ALA A 143 4.49 -5.36 -17.90
N LEU A 144 5.60 -5.01 -17.23
CA LEU A 144 6.32 -3.75 -17.43
C LEU A 144 6.80 -3.56 -18.88
N GLN A 145 7.26 -4.63 -19.54
CA GLN A 145 7.66 -4.56 -20.94
C GLN A 145 6.47 -4.23 -21.86
N GLN A 146 5.30 -4.80 -21.58
CA GLN A 146 4.06 -4.56 -22.32
C GLN A 146 3.36 -3.25 -21.97
N GLU A 147 3.69 -2.65 -20.82
CA GLU A 147 3.09 -1.40 -20.37
C GLU A 147 3.34 -0.26 -21.36
N SER A 148 2.30 0.49 -21.69
CA SER A 148 2.40 1.66 -22.59
C SER A 148 2.48 2.98 -21.84
N GLY A 149 2.06 2.97 -20.57
CA GLY A 149 2.20 4.11 -19.66
C GLY A 149 3.65 4.41 -19.29
N GLU A 150 3.82 5.59 -18.68
CA GLU A 150 5.11 6.03 -18.15
C GLU A 150 5.55 5.22 -16.91
N PHE A 151 4.57 4.83 -16.09
CA PHE A 151 4.76 4.07 -14.87
C PHE A 151 3.95 2.78 -14.91
N TYR A 152 4.55 1.70 -14.41
CA TYR A 152 3.88 0.45 -14.08
C TYR A 152 3.73 0.35 -12.58
N THR A 153 2.55 -0.05 -12.11
CA THR A 153 2.23 -0.18 -10.69
C THR A 153 1.49 -1.47 -10.44
N ASP A 154 1.94 -2.25 -9.45
CA ASP A 154 1.27 -3.49 -9.08
C ASP A 154 1.46 -3.84 -7.61
N PHE A 155 0.49 -4.56 -7.04
CA PHE A 155 0.60 -5.15 -5.71
C PHE A 155 1.04 -6.60 -5.85
N LEU A 156 2.30 -6.88 -5.53
CA LEU A 156 2.86 -8.21 -5.63
C LEU A 156 3.37 -8.71 -4.28
N ARG A 157 3.48 -10.02 -4.17
CA ARG A 157 4.15 -10.68 -3.06
C ARG A 157 5.61 -10.85 -3.46
N ASN A 158 6.52 -10.17 -2.76
CA ASN A 158 7.94 -10.25 -3.06
C ASN A 158 8.45 -11.67 -2.72
N PRO A 159 9.05 -12.41 -3.68
CA PRO A 159 9.49 -13.78 -3.46
C PRO A 159 10.59 -13.90 -2.41
N ASP A 160 11.36 -12.84 -2.16
CA ASP A 160 12.50 -12.85 -1.25
C ASP A 160 12.09 -12.86 0.22
N ASN A 161 11.11 -12.02 0.58
CA ASN A 161 10.66 -11.81 1.96
C ASN A 161 9.20 -12.24 2.24
N ASP A 162 8.49 -12.75 1.23
CA ASP A 162 7.08 -13.17 1.30
C ASP A 162 6.10 -12.06 1.77
N SER A 163 6.51 -10.80 1.64
CA SER A 163 5.68 -9.65 2.04
C SER A 163 4.94 -9.09 0.83
N VAL A 164 3.69 -8.66 1.05
CA VAL A 164 2.93 -7.92 0.03
C VAL A 164 3.52 -6.52 -0.07
N SER A 165 3.78 -6.06 -1.29
CA SER A 165 4.46 -4.80 -1.56
C SER A 165 3.87 -4.14 -2.79
N LEU A 166 3.89 -2.81 -2.77
CA LEU A 166 3.55 -1.99 -3.92
C LEU A 166 4.81 -1.79 -4.76
N LEU A 167 4.84 -2.39 -5.94
CA LEU A 167 5.88 -2.16 -6.93
C LEU A 167 5.49 -0.95 -7.77
N VAL A 168 6.40 0.02 -7.91
CA VAL A 168 6.29 1.11 -8.87
C VAL A 168 7.55 1.09 -9.73
N ALA A 169 7.38 0.99 -11.04
CA ALA A 169 8.46 0.86 -12.00
C ALA A 169 8.28 1.84 -13.17
N LYS A 170 9.40 2.23 -13.77
CA LYS A 170 9.46 3.13 -14.93
C LYS A 170 10.47 2.59 -15.91
N LYS A 171 10.08 2.51 -17.18
CA LYS A 171 11.01 2.17 -18.26
C LYS A 171 11.94 3.35 -18.52
N LEU A 172 13.25 3.07 -18.56
CA LEU A 172 14.27 4.05 -18.91
C LEU A 172 14.53 3.93 -20.41
N TYR A 173 14.30 5.01 -21.14
CA TYR A 173 14.67 5.14 -22.54
C TYR A 173 15.98 5.92 -22.59
N ILE A 174 17.03 5.29 -23.13
CA ILE A 174 18.38 5.85 -23.26
C ILE A 174 18.60 6.27 -24.71
#